data_AF-G7M3H7-F1
#
_entry.id   AF-G7M3H7-F1
#
_cell.length_a   1.000
_cell.length_b   1.000
_cell.length_c   1.000
_cell.angle_alpha   90.00
_cell.angle_beta   90.00
_cell.angle_gamma   90.00
#
_symmetry.space_group_name_H-M   'P 1'
#
loop_
_entity.id
_entity.type
_entity.pdbx_description
1 polymer ?
#
loop_
_entity_poly.entity_id
_entity_poly.type
_entity_poly.pdbx_seq_one_letter_code
_entity_poly.pdbx_strand_id
1 'polypeptide(L)'
;MKKIVIRLMIVIILFSLIGYNDIPGKLKKVYNDRTKYTGINVNDIKEEIIDANGPDIESNKRATVTYNPDKITDESLSNFYKDKIDGDGYRYYTLINEKDKTQGIVSMGCINVLAYAEIDDMGYIVRVHKNFEVKIDDEETID
;
A
#
# COMPACT_ATOMS: atom_id res chain seq x y z
N MET A 1 32.67 36.62 -15.29
CA MET A 1 31.99 36.43 -13.99
C MET A 1 30.62 37.14 -13.92
N LYS A 2 30.50 38.45 -14.22
CA LYS A 2 29.21 39.17 -14.18
C LYS A 2 28.05 38.54 -14.98
N LYS A 3 28.34 37.94 -16.16
CA LYS A 3 27.31 37.30 -17.02
C LYS A 3 26.73 35.99 -16.44
N ILE A 4 27.47 35.29 -15.59
CA ILE A 4 27.03 34.02 -14.96
C ILE A 4 26.12 34.31 -13.77
N VAL A 5 26.46 35.33 -12.98
CA VAL A 5 25.65 35.76 -11.82
C VAL A 5 24.28 36.28 -12.26
N ILE A 6 24.21 37.02 -13.37
CA ILE A 6 22.94 37.51 -13.91
C ILE A 6 22.05 36.36 -14.42
N ARG A 7 22.64 35.34 -15.06
CA ARG A 7 21.88 34.15 -15.49
C ARG A 7 21.32 33.36 -14.31
N LEU A 8 22.08 33.25 -13.21
CA LEU A 8 21.63 32.56 -11.99
C LEU A 8 20.46 33.29 -11.31
N MET A 9 20.52 34.63 -11.24
CA MET A 9 19.43 35.44 -10.70
C MET A 9 18.15 35.34 -11.52
N ILE A 10 18.24 35.28 -12.85
CA ILE A 10 17.07 35.14 -13.72
C ILE A 10 16.36 33.79 -13.48
N VAL A 11 17.11 32.71 -13.26
CA VAL A 11 16.54 31.38 -12.95
C VAL A 11 15.83 31.39 -11.59
N ILE A 12 16.42 32.02 -10.57
CA ILE A 12 15.81 32.13 -9.23
C ILE A 12 14.55 33.00 -9.27
N ILE A 13 14.56 34.10 -10.03
CA ILE A 13 13.40 34.99 -10.18
C ILE A 13 12.28 34.27 -10.96
N LEU A 14 12.61 33.47 -11.98
CA LEU A 14 11.64 32.62 -12.68
C LEU A 14 11.01 31.57 -11.76
N PHE A 15 11.77 30.98 -10.82
CA PHE A 15 11.21 30.10 -9.78
C PHE A 15 10.33 30.83 -8.76
N SER A 16 10.59 32.11 -8.49
CA SER A 16 9.76 32.92 -7.57
C SER A 16 8.47 33.48 -8.18
N LEU A 17 8.37 33.54 -9.52
CA LEU A 17 7.17 34.00 -10.25
C LEU A 17 6.21 32.86 -10.60
N ILE A 18 6.69 31.62 -10.63
CA ILE A 18 5.83 30.43 -10.67
C ILE A 18 5.38 30.18 -9.23
N GLY A 19 4.32 30.89 -8.84
CA GLY A 19 3.68 30.72 -7.54
C GLY A 19 3.49 29.23 -7.22
N TYR A 20 3.84 28.86 -6.01
CA TYR A 20 3.79 27.51 -5.42
C TYR A 20 2.35 26.96 -5.25
N ASN A 21 1.42 27.30 -6.15
CA ASN A 21 -0.01 27.07 -5.92
C ASN A 21 -0.64 25.92 -6.70
N ASP A 22 0.11 25.21 -7.54
CA ASP A 22 -0.42 23.99 -8.18
C ASP A 22 0.65 22.91 -8.25
N ILE A 23 0.93 22.26 -7.11
CA ILE A 23 1.38 20.87 -7.20
C ILE A 23 0.18 20.10 -7.78
N PRO A 24 0.30 19.50 -8.98
CA PRO A 24 -0.80 18.76 -9.59
C PRO A 24 -1.35 17.74 -8.60
N GLY A 25 -2.68 17.63 -8.46
CA GLY A 25 -3.32 16.74 -7.48
C GLY A 25 -2.81 15.28 -7.54
N LYS A 26 -2.35 14.83 -8.72
CA LYS A 26 -1.68 13.53 -8.90
C LYS A 26 -0.37 13.41 -8.11
N LEU A 27 0.47 14.44 -8.08
CA LEU A 27 1.73 14.45 -7.33
C LEU A 27 1.47 14.50 -5.81
N LYS A 28 0.48 15.27 -5.37
CA LYS A 28 0.06 15.30 -3.96
C LYS A 28 -0.48 13.94 -3.50
N LYS A 29 -1.28 13.27 -4.33
CA LYS A 29 -1.79 11.91 -4.07
C LYS A 29 -0.65 10.90 -3.94
N VAL A 30 0.27 10.87 -4.91
CA VAL A 30 1.44 9.96 -4.88
C VAL A 30 2.32 10.22 -3.65
N TYR A 31 2.51 11.48 -3.25
CA TYR A 31 3.27 11.82 -2.05
C TYR A 31 2.56 11.32 -0.78
N ASN A 32 1.27 11.61 -0.63
CA ASN A 32 0.47 11.13 0.50
C ASN A 32 0.43 9.60 0.57
N ASP A 33 0.25 8.93 -0.57
CA ASP A 33 0.23 7.46 -0.63
C ASP A 33 1.59 6.88 -0.24
N ARG A 34 2.71 7.48 -0.67
CA ARG A 34 4.07 7.05 -0.27
C ARG A 34 4.31 7.19 1.22
N THR A 35 3.78 8.22 1.86
CA THR A 35 3.91 8.41 3.31
C THR A 35 2.95 7.52 4.08
N LYS A 36 1.70 7.39 3.62
CA LYS A 36 0.65 6.58 4.27
C LYS A 36 0.94 5.09 4.22
N TYR A 37 1.46 4.62 3.08
CA TYR A 37 1.79 3.21 2.84
C TYR A 37 3.29 2.97 2.83
N THR A 38 4.02 3.56 3.78
CA THR A 38 5.48 3.46 3.85
C THR A 38 5.91 1.98 3.86
N GLY A 39 6.72 1.61 2.87
CA GLY A 39 7.21 0.24 2.72
C GLY A 39 6.30 -0.69 1.92
N ILE A 40 5.12 -0.25 1.45
CA ILE A 40 4.22 -1.05 0.61
C ILE A 40 4.13 -0.42 -0.79
N ASN A 41 4.36 -1.21 -1.84
CA ASN A 41 4.30 -0.71 -3.22
C ASN A 41 2.87 -0.77 -3.78
N VAL A 42 2.03 0.19 -3.40
CA VAL A 42 0.62 0.26 -3.84
C VAL A 42 0.42 0.37 -5.36
N ASN A 43 1.46 0.71 -6.12
CA ASN A 43 1.37 0.75 -7.59
C ASN A 43 1.59 -0.63 -8.24
N ASP A 44 1.97 -1.65 -7.46
CA ASP A 44 2.20 -3.03 -7.89
C ASP A 44 1.14 -3.99 -7.33
N ILE A 45 -0.05 -3.47 -7.02
CA ILE A 45 -1.19 -4.30 -6.65
C ILE A 45 -1.63 -5.10 -7.89
N LYS A 46 -1.70 -6.42 -7.72
CA LYS A 46 -2.17 -7.37 -8.74
C LYS A 46 -3.39 -8.09 -8.22
N GLU A 47 -4.52 -7.83 -8.86
CA GLU A 47 -5.80 -8.48 -8.55
C GLU A 47 -6.05 -9.65 -9.50
N GLU A 48 -6.62 -10.73 -8.95
CA GLU A 48 -7.03 -11.91 -9.68
C GLU A 48 -8.42 -12.35 -9.21
N ILE A 49 -9.27 -12.73 -10.15
CA ILE A 49 -10.56 -13.35 -9.87
C ILE A 49 -10.33 -14.86 -9.79
N ILE A 50 -10.62 -15.45 -8.63
CA ILE A 50 -10.61 -16.91 -8.47
C ILE A 50 -11.92 -17.42 -9.07
N ASP A 51 -11.85 -18.32 -10.07
CA ASP A 51 -13.00 -18.82 -10.82
C ASP A 51 -14.20 -19.17 -9.91
N ALA A 52 -15.26 -18.37 -10.05
CA ALA A 52 -16.48 -18.46 -9.26
C ALA A 52 -17.41 -19.52 -9.86
N ASN A 53 -17.33 -20.77 -9.37
CA ASN A 53 -18.40 -21.75 -9.57
C ASN A 53 -19.57 -21.50 -8.59
N GLY A 54 -20.04 -20.25 -8.48
CA GLY A 54 -21.10 -19.87 -7.54
C GLY A 54 -21.63 -18.46 -7.79
N PRO A 55 -22.85 -18.16 -7.30
CA PRO A 55 -23.61 -16.94 -7.66
C PRO A 55 -23.05 -15.63 -7.05
N ASP A 56 -21.96 -15.69 -6.29
CA ASP A 56 -21.40 -14.54 -5.56
C ASP A 56 -19.97 -14.25 -6.05
N ILE A 57 -19.89 -13.35 -7.03
CA ILE A 57 -18.67 -13.06 -7.82
C ILE A 57 -17.74 -12.10 -7.07
N GLU A 58 -18.26 -11.28 -6.16
CA GLU A 58 -17.47 -10.23 -5.47
C GLU A 58 -16.55 -10.80 -4.38
N SER A 59 -16.93 -11.90 -3.74
CA SER A 59 -16.22 -12.56 -2.64
C SER A 59 -15.15 -13.57 -3.09
N ASN A 60 -14.84 -13.62 -4.38
CA ASN A 60 -13.82 -14.51 -4.97
C ASN A 60 -12.63 -13.75 -5.55
N LYS A 61 -12.34 -12.54 -5.08
CA LYS A 61 -11.14 -11.80 -5.47
C LYS A 61 -9.97 -12.16 -4.57
N ARG A 62 -8.79 -12.24 -5.16
CA ARG A 62 -7.52 -12.20 -4.44
C ARG A 62 -6.64 -11.07 -4.96
N ALA A 63 -5.76 -10.58 -4.11
CA ALA A 63 -4.77 -9.60 -4.53
C ALA A 63 -3.41 -9.86 -3.91
N THR A 64 -2.38 -9.43 -4.61
CA THR A 64 -1.00 -9.44 -4.11
C THR A 64 -0.36 -8.08 -4.29
N VAL A 65 0.55 -7.75 -3.39
CA VAL A 65 1.36 -6.53 -3.47
C VAL A 65 2.75 -6.80 -2.89
N THR A 66 3.76 -6.08 -3.34
CA THR A 66 5.12 -6.21 -2.80
C THR A 66 5.34 -5.23 -1.64
N TYR A 67 6.03 -5.65 -0.58
CA TYR A 67 6.46 -4.78 0.54
C TYR A 67 7.95 -4.93 0.88
N ASN A 68 8.54 -3.86 1.40
CA ASN A 68 9.89 -3.80 1.93
C ASN A 68 9.88 -4.03 3.44
N PRO A 69 10.46 -5.14 3.94
CA PRO A 69 10.42 -5.49 5.36
C PRO A 69 11.23 -4.56 6.27
N ASP A 70 12.18 -3.79 5.73
CA ASP A 70 12.98 -2.84 6.52
C ASP A 70 12.27 -1.49 6.69
N LYS A 71 11.25 -1.22 5.87
CA LYS A 71 10.60 0.09 5.78
C LYS A 71 9.15 0.06 6.28
N ILE A 72 8.49 -1.08 6.18
CA ILE A 72 7.09 -1.21 6.60
C ILE A 72 6.95 -0.90 8.09
N THR A 73 5.87 -0.20 8.43
CA THR A 73 5.52 0.13 9.82
C THR A 73 4.15 -0.45 10.15
N ASP A 74 3.87 -0.64 11.45
CA ASP A 74 2.54 -1.09 11.91
C ASP A 74 1.43 -0.12 11.47
N GLU A 75 1.70 1.18 11.52
CA GLU A 75 0.78 2.22 11.03
C GLU A 75 0.52 2.10 9.53
N SER A 76 1.57 1.89 8.72
CA SER A 76 1.41 1.69 7.28
C SER A 76 0.59 0.44 6.97
N LEU A 77 0.81 -0.64 7.72
CA LEU A 77 0.10 -1.90 7.54
C LEU A 77 -1.37 -1.76 7.93
N SER A 78 -1.67 -1.07 9.04
CA SER A 78 -3.04 -0.76 9.46
C SER A 78 -3.77 0.12 8.44
N ASN A 79 -3.14 1.21 8.01
CA ASN A 79 -3.65 2.08 6.96
C ASN A 79 -3.94 1.32 5.67
N PHE A 80 -3.04 0.41 5.27
CA PHE A 80 -3.23 -0.41 4.08
C PHE A 80 -4.38 -1.39 4.24
N TYR A 81 -4.47 -2.07 5.39
CA TYR A 81 -5.58 -2.98 5.68
C TYR A 81 -6.93 -2.25 5.56
N LYS A 82 -7.09 -1.11 6.25
CA LYS A 82 -8.34 -0.33 6.26
C LYS A 82 -8.72 0.20 4.87
N ASP A 83 -7.76 0.67 4.08
CA ASP A 83 -8.02 1.32 2.79
C ASP A 83 -8.10 0.37 1.59
N LYS A 84 -7.55 -0.86 1.68
CA LYS A 84 -7.30 -1.74 0.52
C LYS A 84 -7.69 -3.20 0.74
N ILE A 85 -8.02 -3.60 1.96
CA ILE A 85 -8.34 -5.00 2.28
C ILE A 85 -9.73 -5.07 2.91
N ASP A 86 -9.94 -4.28 3.97
CA ASP A 86 -11.22 -4.19 4.65
C ASP A 86 -12.30 -3.62 3.72
N GLY A 87 -13.48 -4.23 3.71
CA GLY A 87 -14.60 -3.82 2.87
C GLY A 87 -14.49 -4.12 1.36
N ASP A 88 -13.31 -4.44 0.82
CA ASP A 88 -13.10 -4.66 -0.63
C ASP A 88 -13.50 -6.07 -1.12
N GLY A 89 -13.95 -6.96 -0.23
CA GLY A 89 -14.46 -8.28 -0.58
C GLY A 89 -13.38 -9.30 -0.95
N TYR A 90 -12.12 -9.03 -0.63
CA TYR A 90 -11.03 -9.98 -0.87
C TYR A 90 -11.18 -11.23 -0.01
N ARG A 91 -11.10 -12.39 -0.65
CA ARG A 91 -11.00 -13.67 0.04
C ARG A 91 -9.60 -13.89 0.59
N TYR A 92 -8.61 -13.37 -0.12
CA TYR A 92 -7.20 -13.49 0.19
C TYR A 92 -6.45 -12.24 -0.26
N TYR A 93 -5.62 -11.68 0.61
CA TYR A 93 -4.69 -10.62 0.24
C TYR A 93 -3.29 -10.96 0.74
N THR A 94 -2.30 -10.99 -0.14
CA THR A 94 -0.91 -11.33 0.21
C THR A 94 0.04 -10.16 -0.06
N LEU A 95 0.68 -9.66 0.99
CA LEU A 95 1.85 -8.78 0.87
C LEU A 95 3.09 -9.65 0.78
N ILE A 96 3.79 -9.64 -0.36
CA ILE A 96 4.99 -10.43 -0.65
C ILE A 96 6.24 -9.65 -0.25
N ASN A 97 7.12 -10.27 0.52
CA ASN A 97 8.38 -9.66 0.94
C ASN A 97 9.32 -9.51 -0.26
N GLU A 98 9.77 -8.28 -0.54
CA GLU A 98 10.63 -7.98 -1.69
C GLU A 98 12.02 -8.63 -1.61
N LYS A 99 12.50 -8.92 -0.40
CA LYS A 99 13.81 -9.54 -0.15
C LYS A 99 13.75 -11.06 -0.17
N ASP A 100 12.64 -11.63 0.26
CA ASP A 100 12.41 -13.06 0.30
C ASP A 100 10.98 -13.37 -0.15
N LYS A 101 10.83 -13.74 -1.42
CA LYS A 101 9.52 -14.01 -2.04
C LYS A 101 8.82 -15.25 -1.48
N THR A 102 9.50 -16.05 -0.65
CA THR A 102 8.89 -17.18 0.06
C THR A 102 8.21 -16.75 1.35
N GLN A 103 8.28 -15.46 1.71
CA GLN A 103 7.68 -14.91 2.93
C GLN A 103 6.65 -13.84 2.60
N GLY A 104 5.58 -13.77 3.39
CA GLY A 104 4.56 -12.74 3.22
C GLY A 104 3.73 -12.47 4.47
N ILE A 105 2.93 -11.41 4.36
CA ILE A 105 1.85 -11.09 5.31
C ILE A 105 0.53 -11.36 4.58
N VAL A 106 -0.29 -12.22 5.14
CA VAL A 106 -1.50 -12.72 4.47
C VAL A 106 -2.74 -12.36 5.29
N SER A 107 -3.72 -11.76 4.63
CA SER A 107 -5.09 -11.62 5.11
C SER A 107 -5.93 -12.77 4.57
N MET A 108 -6.59 -13.51 5.47
CA MET A 108 -7.45 -14.64 5.14
C MET A 108 -8.90 -14.31 5.47
N GLY A 109 -9.70 -13.98 4.45
CA GLY A 109 -11.09 -13.54 4.62
C GLY A 109 -11.23 -12.17 5.30
N CYS A 110 -12.46 -11.67 5.36
CA CYS A 110 -12.81 -10.34 5.91
C CYS A 110 -12.69 -10.25 7.45
N ILE A 111 -11.57 -10.72 8.01
CA ILE A 111 -11.26 -10.65 9.45
C ILE A 111 -10.00 -9.83 9.66
N ASN A 112 -9.94 -9.13 10.80
CA ASN A 112 -8.86 -8.20 11.16
C ASN A 112 -7.57 -8.90 11.59
N VAL A 113 -7.37 -10.15 11.16
CA VAL A 113 -6.24 -11.01 11.52
C VAL A 113 -5.38 -11.23 10.29
N LEU A 114 -4.11 -10.86 10.42
CA LEU A 114 -3.07 -11.12 9.44
C LEU A 114 -2.14 -12.23 9.94
N ALA A 115 -1.53 -12.94 8.99
CA ALA A 115 -0.57 -13.99 9.26
C ALA A 115 0.78 -13.67 8.62
N TYR A 116 1.85 -13.70 9.41
CA TYR A 116 3.19 -13.91 8.86
C TYR A 116 3.31 -15.36 8.44
N ALA A 117 3.62 -15.61 7.16
CA ALA A 117 3.59 -16.94 6.59
C ALA A 117 4.69 -17.15 5.54
N GLU A 118 5.10 -18.41 5.42
CA GLU A 118 5.70 -18.92 4.19
C GLU A 118 4.64 -19.03 3.11
N ILE A 119 4.98 -18.57 1.92
CA ILE A 119 4.11 -18.56 0.75
C ILE A 119 4.75 -19.26 -0.45
N ASP A 120 3.91 -19.79 -1.33
CA ASP A 120 4.36 -20.32 -2.62
C ASP A 120 4.57 -19.20 -3.67
N ASP A 121 4.94 -19.59 -4.89
CA ASP A 121 5.16 -18.67 -6.01
C ASP A 121 3.90 -17.93 -6.47
N MET A 122 2.72 -18.41 -6.06
CA MET A 122 1.43 -17.80 -6.31
C MET A 122 0.95 -16.94 -5.12
N GLY A 123 1.70 -16.88 -4.02
CA GLY A 123 1.35 -16.11 -2.83
C GLY A 123 0.33 -16.79 -1.90
N TYR A 124 0.10 -18.10 -2.03
CA TYR A 124 -0.71 -18.87 -1.09
C TYR A 124 0.11 -19.30 0.12
N ILE A 125 -0.54 -19.41 1.29
CA ILE A 125 0.11 -19.88 2.51
C ILE A 125 0.52 -21.35 2.37
N VAL A 126 1.82 -21.60 2.55
CA VAL A 126 2.38 -22.94 2.76
C VAL A 126 2.45 -23.25 4.25
N ARG A 127 2.86 -22.28 5.08
CA ARG A 127 3.00 -22.44 6.53
C ARG A 127 2.82 -21.11 7.26
N VAL A 128 1.98 -21.11 8.30
CA VAL A 128 1.80 -19.93 9.17
C VAL A 128 2.85 -19.93 10.29
N HIS A 129 3.52 -18.80 10.47
CA HIS A 129 4.45 -18.59 11.59
C HIS A 129 3.77 -17.92 12.78
N LYS A 130 2.98 -16.88 12.52
CA LYS A 130 2.36 -16.08 13.56
C LYS A 130 1.14 -15.34 13.03
N ASN A 131 0.06 -15.35 13.81
CA ASN A 131 -1.09 -14.48 13.59
C ASN A 131 -0.96 -13.21 14.43
N PHE A 132 -1.47 -12.10 13.93
CA PHE A 132 -1.56 -10.85 14.64
C PHE A 132 -2.79 -10.08 14.19
N GLU A 133 -3.37 -9.34 15.13
CA GLU A 133 -4.52 -8.49 14.86
C GLU A 133 -4.04 -7.12 14.39
N VAL A 134 -4.70 -6.58 13.38
CA VAL A 134 -4.49 -5.21 12.94
C VAL A 134 -5.32 -4.31 13.81
N LYS A 135 -4.67 -3.37 14.51
CA LYS A 135 -5.38 -2.33 15.24
C LYS A 135 -6.05 -1.40 14.24
N ILE A 136 -7.37 -1.41 14.23
CA ILE A 136 -8.17 -0.43 13.51
C ILE A 136 -8.60 0.57 14.58
N ASP A 137 -8.09 1.80 14.49
CA ASP A 137 -8.62 2.87 15.32
C ASP A 137 -10.03 3.16 14.80
N ASP A 138 -11.03 2.66 15.51
CA ASP A 138 -12.40 3.07 15.35
C ASP A 138 -12.43 4.55 15.74
N GLU A 139 -12.75 5.43 14.78
CA GLU A 139 -13.06 6.81 15.12
C GLU A 139 -14.18 6.76 16.15
N GLU A 140 -13.93 7.27 17.36
CA GLU A 140 -14.94 7.48 18.39
C GLU A 140 -16.15 8.15 17.71
N THR A 141 -17.25 7.42 17.61
CA THR A 141 -18.55 8.03 17.33
C THR A 141 -18.84 8.94 18.53
N ILE A 142 -18.65 10.23 18.33
CA ILE A 142 -19.16 11.26 19.23
C ILE A 142 -20.68 11.22 19.06
N ASP A 143 -21.37 10.56 19.99
CA ASP A 143 -22.81 10.65 20.21
C ASP A 143 -23.25 12.08 20.62
#